data_AF-A0A8H3WYE4-F1
#
_entry.id   AF-A0A8H3WYE4-F1
#
_cell.length_a   1.000
_cell.length_b   1.000
_cell.length_c   1.000
_cell.angle_alpha   90.00
_cell.angle_beta   90.00
_cell.angle_gamma   90.00
#
_symmetry.space_group_name_H-M   'P 1'
#
loop_
_entity.id
_entity.type
_entity.pdbx_description
1 polymer ?
#
loop_
_entity_poly.entity_id
_entity_poly.type
_entity_poly.pdbx_seq_one_letter_code
_entity_poly.pdbx_strand_id
1 'polypeptide(L)'
;MEQELISLLSLSQPQRAIFLSPFPRIDFPPLPHLTPETAEFAFAYHNNIFQWNIMRICGNSTISFCITKITKSLFNRSDHYQEILKIIMLSDKVLACYAIYLGIYIDNRMCDHLIDCDHANSFKVWVYGYQQSFGSLVCEQFVESLMQPLINSLYGLDLKNNKDIVDLINYYFKVLS
;
A
#
# COMPACT_ATOMS: atom_id res chain seq x y z
N MET A 1 14.85 2.45 19.03
CA MET A 1 15.23 2.39 17.60
C MET A 1 15.36 0.95 17.12
N GLU A 2 16.39 0.19 17.49
CA GLU A 2 16.62 -1.15 16.94
C GLU A 2 15.52 -2.16 17.32
N GLN A 3 15.10 -2.20 18.59
CA GLN A 3 13.99 -3.08 19.04
C GLN A 3 12.62 -2.69 18.45
N GLU A 4 12.35 -1.39 18.25
CA GLU A 4 11.12 -0.90 17.60
C GLU A 4 11.11 -1.26 16.11
N LEU A 5 12.24 -1.06 15.40
CA LEU A 5 12.42 -1.49 14.01
C LEU A 5 12.27 -3.01 13.88
N ILE A 6 12.86 -3.78 14.79
CA ILE A 6 12.74 -5.25 14.82
C ILE A 6 11.27 -5.68 14.98
N SER A 7 10.49 -4.99 15.82
CA SER A 7 9.06 -5.29 15.95
C SER A 7 8.28 -5.02 14.65
N LEU A 8 8.62 -3.94 13.93
CA LEU A 8 8.01 -3.58 12.65
C LEU A 8 8.41 -4.51 11.50
N LEU A 9 9.50 -5.28 11.61
CA LEU A 9 9.89 -6.29 10.61
C LEU A 9 8.82 -7.38 10.39
N SER A 10 7.95 -7.61 11.38
CA SER A 10 6.82 -8.53 11.24
C SER A 10 5.83 -8.10 10.14
N LEU A 11 5.78 -6.80 9.82
CA LEU A 11 4.99 -6.23 8.72
C LEU A 11 5.66 -6.41 7.35
N SER A 12 6.92 -6.84 7.33
CA SER A 12 7.72 -7.06 6.12
C SER A 12 7.82 -8.54 5.72
N GLN A 13 7.32 -9.46 6.55
CA GLN A 13 7.34 -10.88 6.24
C GLN A 13 6.09 -11.29 5.45
N PRO A 14 6.19 -12.25 4.50
CA PRO A 14 5.03 -12.85 3.85
C PRO A 14 4.07 -13.40 4.90
N GLN A 15 2.80 -13.04 4.81
CA GLN A 15 1.78 -13.51 5.74
C GLN A 15 0.76 -14.36 4.97
N ARG A 16 0.51 -15.57 5.46
CA ARG A 16 -0.72 -16.26 5.11
C ARG A 16 -1.85 -15.44 5.71
N ALA A 17 -2.69 -14.89 4.84
CA ALA A 17 -3.77 -14.05 5.29
C ALA A 17 -5.02 -14.45 4.53
N ILE A 18 -6.12 -14.54 5.27
CA ILE A 18 -7.43 -14.86 4.74
C ILE A 18 -8.23 -13.57 4.78
N PHE A 19 -8.55 -13.01 3.60
CA PHE A 19 -9.48 -11.89 3.52
C PHE A 19 -10.90 -12.39 3.74
N LEU A 20 -11.54 -11.89 4.80
CA LEU A 20 -12.89 -12.30 5.18
C LEU A 20 -13.99 -11.69 4.30
N SER A 21 -13.64 -10.72 3.47
CA SER A 21 -14.58 -10.06 2.58
C SER A 21 -13.89 -9.73 1.26
N PRO A 22 -14.24 -10.40 0.15
CA PRO A 22 -13.77 -10.01 -1.18
C PRO A 22 -14.46 -8.73 -1.68
N PHE A 23 -15.43 -8.19 -0.93
CA PHE A 23 -16.16 -7.00 -1.34
C PHE A 23 -15.38 -5.72 -1.02
N PRO A 24 -15.23 -4.80 -1.99
CA PRO A 24 -14.70 -3.47 -1.73
C PRO A 24 -15.60 -2.77 -0.70
N ARG A 25 -15.02 -2.27 0.39
CA ARG A 25 -15.70 -1.33 1.27
C ARG A 25 -16.11 -0.10 0.48
N ILE A 26 -17.28 0.39 0.81
CA ILE A 26 -18.00 1.48 0.15
C ILE A 26 -17.27 2.83 0.29
N ASP A 27 -16.37 2.95 1.28
CA ASP A 27 -15.61 4.16 1.56
C ASP A 27 -14.29 4.28 0.79
N PHE A 28 -13.94 3.29 -0.02
CA PHE A 28 -12.79 3.36 -0.93
C PHE A 28 -13.22 3.81 -2.32
N PRO A 29 -12.44 4.65 -3.01
CA PRO A 29 -12.71 4.96 -4.40
C PRO A 29 -12.60 3.68 -5.25
N PRO A 30 -13.43 3.52 -6.29
CA PRO A 30 -13.32 2.38 -7.21
C PRO A 30 -11.95 2.38 -7.88
N LEU A 31 -11.41 1.20 -8.18
CA LEU A 31 -10.14 1.07 -8.90
C LEU A 31 -10.28 1.71 -10.30
N PRO A 32 -9.54 2.79 -10.61
CA PRO A 32 -9.56 3.34 -11.95
C PRO A 32 -8.80 2.44 -12.92
N HIS A 33 -9.36 2.24 -14.11
CA HIS A 33 -8.70 1.46 -15.16
C HIS A 33 -7.53 2.25 -15.76
N LEU A 34 -6.40 1.56 -15.95
CA LEU A 34 -5.25 2.12 -16.65
C LEU A 34 -5.54 2.26 -18.15
N THR A 35 -4.85 3.16 -18.84
CA THR A 35 -4.89 3.19 -20.31
C THR A 35 -4.33 1.88 -20.87
N PRO A 36 -4.83 1.39 -22.03
CA PRO A 36 -4.42 0.10 -22.59
C PRO A 36 -2.89 -0.06 -22.71
N GLU A 37 -2.21 1.00 -23.17
CA GLU A 37 -0.75 0.98 -23.36
C GLU A 37 -0.01 0.82 -22.02
N THR A 38 -0.53 1.40 -20.95
CA THR A 38 0.10 1.31 -19.63
C THR A 38 -0.25 0.01 -18.93
N ALA A 39 -1.49 -0.47 -19.10
CA ALA A 39 -1.96 -1.74 -18.55
C ALA A 39 -1.11 -2.92 -19.03
N GLU A 40 -0.69 -2.90 -20.31
CA GLU A 40 0.18 -3.93 -20.88
C GLU A 40 1.45 -4.13 -20.07
N PHE A 41 2.09 -3.05 -19.60
CA PHE A 41 3.30 -3.13 -18.79
C PHE A 41 3.00 -3.33 -17.30
N ALA A 42 1.97 -2.69 -16.77
CA ALA A 42 1.63 -2.72 -15.35
C ALA A 42 1.21 -4.13 -14.89
N PHE A 43 0.62 -4.93 -15.78
CA PHE A 43 0.16 -6.29 -15.50
C PHE A 43 1.04 -7.39 -16.11
N ALA A 44 2.20 -7.04 -16.66
CA ALA A 44 3.16 -7.97 -17.26
C ALA A 44 4.16 -8.58 -16.24
N TYR A 45 3.73 -8.88 -15.02
CA TYR A 45 4.58 -9.37 -13.91
C TYR A 45 5.55 -10.49 -14.34
N HIS A 46 5.10 -11.42 -15.20
CA HIS A 46 5.94 -12.52 -15.73
C HIS A 46 6.55 -12.28 -17.11
N ASN A 47 6.06 -11.28 -17.87
CA ASN A 47 6.38 -11.14 -19.29
C ASN A 47 7.41 -10.03 -19.57
N ASN A 48 7.52 -9.02 -18.70
CA ASN A 48 8.49 -7.92 -18.86
C ASN A 48 9.02 -7.43 -17.51
N ILE A 49 9.79 -8.29 -16.84
CA ILE A 49 10.32 -8.07 -15.49
C ILE A 49 11.15 -6.79 -15.37
N PHE A 50 11.91 -6.41 -16.41
CA PHE A 50 12.73 -5.20 -16.39
C PHE A 50 11.86 -3.94 -16.30
N GLN A 51 10.89 -3.79 -17.22
CA GLN A 51 10.00 -2.65 -17.22
C GLN A 51 9.14 -2.62 -15.94
N TRP A 52 8.64 -3.77 -15.53
CA TRP A 52 7.86 -3.91 -14.30
C TRP A 52 8.65 -3.44 -13.06
N ASN A 53 9.94 -3.79 -12.97
CA ASN A 53 10.80 -3.32 -11.88
C ASN A 53 11.07 -1.81 -11.91
N ILE A 54 11.20 -1.19 -13.09
CA ILE A 54 11.30 0.26 -13.21
C ILE A 54 10.03 0.91 -12.66
N MET A 55 8.86 0.44 -13.12
CA MET A 55 7.57 0.95 -12.67
C MET A 55 7.40 0.79 -11.15
N ARG A 56 7.84 -0.34 -10.59
CA ARG A 56 7.84 -0.61 -9.14
C ARG A 56 8.62 0.44 -8.35
N ILE A 57 9.83 0.77 -8.80
CA ILE A 57 10.70 1.76 -8.15
C ILE A 57 10.07 3.15 -8.21
N CYS A 58 9.56 3.54 -9.39
CA CYS A 58 8.92 4.83 -9.58
C CYS A 58 7.65 4.95 -8.72
N GLY A 59 6.80 3.92 -8.72
CA GLY A 59 5.57 3.92 -7.93
C GLY A 59 5.82 3.95 -6.43
N ASN A 60 6.86 3.26 -5.95
CA ASN A 60 7.27 3.36 -4.54
C ASN A 60 7.66 4.79 -4.15
N SER A 61 8.33 5.52 -5.05
CA SER A 61 8.66 6.93 -4.84
C SER A 61 7.41 7.81 -4.77
N THR A 62 6.43 7.59 -5.67
CA THR A 62 5.14 8.31 -5.67
C THR A 62 4.35 8.06 -4.38
N ILE A 63 4.24 6.81 -3.94
CA ILE A 63 3.57 6.45 -2.68
C ILE A 63 4.26 7.11 -1.48
N SER A 64 5.59 7.00 -1.40
CA SER A 64 6.40 7.60 -0.33
C SER A 64 6.23 9.12 -0.28
N PHE A 65 6.15 9.79 -1.44
CA PHE A 65 5.87 11.21 -1.53
C PHE A 65 4.47 11.55 -0.98
N CYS A 66 3.43 10.84 -1.40
CA CYS A 66 2.06 11.05 -0.94
C CYS A 66 1.95 10.86 0.58
N ILE A 67 2.51 9.77 1.12
CA ILE A 67 2.54 9.52 2.57
C ILE A 67 3.26 10.66 3.29
N THR A 68 4.41 11.12 2.79
CA THR A 68 5.15 12.23 3.40
C THR A 68 4.35 13.53 3.40
N LYS A 69 3.60 13.81 2.33
CA LYS A 69 2.73 14.98 2.25
C LYS A 69 1.58 14.90 3.26
N ILE A 70 0.94 13.74 3.37
CA ILE A 70 -0.10 13.48 4.36
C ILE A 70 0.46 13.64 5.78
N THR A 71 1.56 12.98 6.12
CA THR A 71 2.09 12.99 7.49
C THR A 71 2.57 14.37 7.91
N LYS A 72 3.16 15.16 7.00
CA LYS A 72 3.54 16.56 7.27
C LYS A 72 2.35 17.46 7.56
N SER A 73 1.19 17.19 6.96
CA SER A 73 -0.04 17.94 7.25
C SER A 73 -0.58 17.70 8.67
N LEU A 74 -0.10 16.65 9.34
CA LEU A 74 -0.46 16.30 10.72
C LEU A 74 0.46 17.01 11.73
N PHE A 75 0.59 18.35 11.61
CA PHE A 75 1.55 19.27 12.26
C PHE A 75 1.79 19.12 13.78
N ASN A 76 1.00 18.32 14.49
CA ASN A 76 1.03 18.20 15.94
C ASN A 76 1.87 17.02 16.48
N ARG A 77 2.55 16.25 15.62
CA ARG A 77 3.42 15.13 16.06
C ARG A 77 4.89 15.37 15.72
N SER A 78 5.76 14.79 16.54
CA SER A 78 7.20 14.83 16.31
C SER A 78 7.59 14.17 14.99
N ASP A 79 8.70 14.63 14.39
CA ASP A 79 9.28 14.03 13.18
C ASP A 79 9.49 12.53 13.33
N HIS A 80 9.89 12.09 14.53
CA HIS A 80 10.06 10.67 14.84
C HIS A 80 8.77 9.86 14.66
N TYR A 81 7.63 10.39 15.12
CA TYR A 81 6.34 9.73 14.95
C TYR A 81 5.95 9.65 13.47
N GLN A 82 6.19 10.72 12.72
CA GLN A 82 5.90 10.78 11.28
C GLN A 82 6.72 9.75 10.50
N GLU A 83 7.99 9.54 10.86
CA GLU A 83 8.85 8.52 10.26
C GLU A 83 8.38 7.09 10.59
N ILE A 84 8.00 6.81 11.85
CA ILE A 84 7.44 5.48 12.20
C ILE A 84 6.17 5.20 11.39
N LEU A 85 5.26 6.18 11.32
CA LEU A 85 4.03 6.05 10.55
C LEU A 85 4.31 5.81 9.06
N LYS A 86 5.31 6.50 8.51
CA LYS A 86 5.76 6.29 7.13
C LYS A 86 6.30 4.87 6.91
N ILE A 87 7.10 4.35 7.83
CA ILE A 87 7.60 2.97 7.78
C ILE A 87 6.43 1.96 7.78
N ILE A 88 5.43 2.15 8.65
CA ILE A 88 4.24 1.29 8.72
C ILE A 88 3.48 1.34 7.38
N MET A 89 3.21 2.53 6.85
CA MET A 89 2.43 2.70 5.63
C MET A 89 3.14 2.21 4.36
N LEU A 90 4.48 2.20 4.36
CA LEU A 90 5.31 1.66 3.28
C LEU A 90 5.63 0.16 3.45
N SER A 91 5.16 -0.48 4.52
CA SER A 91 5.38 -1.91 4.74
C SER A 91 4.69 -2.75 3.65
N ASP A 92 5.32 -3.88 3.30
CA ASP A 92 4.76 -4.76 2.27
C ASP A 92 3.39 -5.31 2.70
N LYS A 93 3.16 -5.56 4.00
CA LYS A 93 1.83 -5.94 4.50
C LYS A 93 0.76 -4.91 4.12
N VAL A 94 0.98 -3.62 4.40
CA VAL A 94 -0.02 -2.58 4.12
C VAL A 94 -0.24 -2.43 2.62
N LEU A 95 0.85 -2.37 1.83
CA LEU A 95 0.75 -2.18 0.38
C LEU A 95 0.12 -3.38 -0.32
N ALA A 96 0.41 -4.60 0.13
CA ALA A 96 -0.23 -5.80 -0.37
C ALA A 96 -1.73 -5.87 -0.02
N CYS A 97 -2.11 -5.38 1.17
CA CYS A 97 -3.53 -5.24 1.52
C CYS A 97 -4.25 -4.30 0.54
N TYR A 98 -3.67 -3.17 0.18
CA TYR A 98 -4.24 -2.30 -0.87
C TYR A 98 -4.31 -3.00 -2.23
N ALA A 99 -3.27 -3.75 -2.63
CA ALA A 99 -3.25 -4.50 -3.88
C ALA A 99 -4.42 -5.49 -3.99
N ILE A 100 -4.63 -6.26 -2.92
CA ILE A 100 -5.65 -7.31 -2.88
C ILE A 100 -7.04 -6.70 -2.84
N TYR A 101 -7.20 -5.72 -1.97
CA TYR A 101 -8.45 -5.02 -1.77
C TYR A 101 -8.95 -4.32 -3.05
N LEU A 102 -8.03 -3.74 -3.82
CA LEU A 102 -8.35 -3.11 -5.09
C LEU A 102 -8.53 -4.11 -6.24
N GLY A 103 -8.20 -5.39 -6.05
CA GLY A 103 -8.28 -6.41 -7.10
C GLY A 103 -7.12 -6.41 -8.09
N ILE A 104 -6.04 -5.65 -7.83
CA ILE A 104 -4.85 -5.55 -8.72
C ILE A 104 -4.17 -6.92 -8.91
N TYR A 105 -4.25 -7.77 -7.89
CA TYR A 105 -3.70 -9.13 -7.94
C TYR A 105 -4.40 -9.99 -9.01
N ILE A 106 -5.69 -9.77 -9.28
CA ILE A 106 -6.49 -10.50 -10.28
C ILE A 106 -5.92 -10.22 -11.67
N ASP A 107 -5.72 -8.93 -11.98
CA ASP A 107 -5.18 -8.49 -13.27
C ASP A 107 -3.74 -8.99 -13.49
N ASN A 108 -2.96 -9.13 -12.41
CA ASN A 108 -1.61 -9.71 -12.45
C ASN A 108 -1.59 -11.25 -12.39
N ARG A 109 -2.74 -11.93 -12.30
CA ARG A 109 -2.85 -13.39 -12.11
C ARG A 109 -2.08 -13.91 -10.90
N MET A 110 -2.01 -13.09 -9.85
CA MET A 110 -1.37 -13.41 -8.58
C MET A 110 -2.31 -14.25 -7.70
N CYS A 111 -1.72 -14.90 -6.71
CA CYS A 111 -2.38 -15.86 -5.84
C CYS A 111 -2.96 -15.19 -4.58
N ASP A 112 -4.26 -15.26 -4.36
CA ASP A 112 -4.96 -14.56 -3.27
C ASP A 112 -4.72 -15.12 -1.86
N HIS A 113 -4.35 -16.40 -1.73
CA HIS A 113 -4.21 -17.07 -0.44
C HIS A 113 -2.81 -16.98 0.19
N LEU A 114 -1.85 -16.38 -0.51
CA LEU A 114 -0.50 -16.13 -0.01
C LEU A 114 -0.11 -14.68 -0.29
N ILE A 115 -0.21 -13.82 0.73
CA ILE A 115 0.20 -12.43 0.61
C ILE A 115 1.71 -12.32 0.85
N ASP A 116 2.41 -11.80 -0.14
CA ASP A 116 3.85 -11.60 -0.10
C ASP A 116 4.24 -10.21 -0.63
N CYS A 117 5.55 -10.00 -0.77
CA CYS A 117 6.09 -8.75 -1.27
C CYS A 117 5.73 -8.49 -2.75
N ASP A 118 5.34 -9.51 -3.53
CA ASP A 118 4.95 -9.33 -4.92
C ASP A 118 3.58 -8.67 -5.06
N HIS A 119 2.67 -8.93 -4.13
CA HIS A 119 1.42 -8.18 -4.00
C HIS A 119 1.68 -6.70 -3.65
N ALA A 120 2.60 -6.43 -2.71
CA ALA A 120 2.99 -5.07 -2.41
C ALA A 120 3.61 -4.37 -3.63
N ASN A 121 4.41 -5.10 -4.41
CA ASN A 121 5.06 -4.60 -5.61
C ASN A 121 4.05 -4.35 -6.75
N SER A 122 3.01 -5.16 -6.90
CA SER A 122 1.96 -4.92 -7.90
C SER A 122 1.18 -3.65 -7.62
N PHE A 123 0.92 -3.32 -6.35
CA PHE A 123 0.35 -2.01 -5.98
C PHE A 123 1.29 -0.86 -6.36
N LYS A 124 2.59 -0.97 -6.07
CA LYS A 124 3.60 0.04 -6.48
C LYS A 124 3.58 0.24 -8.00
N VAL A 125 3.60 -0.84 -8.77
CA VAL A 125 3.56 -0.79 -10.24
C VAL A 125 2.27 -0.16 -10.74
N TRP A 126 1.13 -0.55 -10.18
CA TRP A 126 -0.17 0.00 -10.54
C TRP A 126 -0.25 1.52 -10.28
N VAL A 127 0.24 2.01 -9.13
CA VAL A 127 0.26 3.46 -8.83
C VAL A 127 1.05 4.23 -9.87
N TYR A 128 2.22 3.72 -10.28
CA TYR A 128 2.98 4.36 -11.34
C TYR A 128 2.26 4.28 -12.69
N GLY A 129 1.62 3.15 -13.00
CA GLY A 129 0.77 3.03 -14.17
C GLY A 129 -0.34 4.08 -14.19
N TYR A 130 -1.02 4.27 -13.05
CA TYR A 130 -2.07 5.27 -12.90
C TYR A 130 -1.52 6.69 -13.12
N GLN A 131 -0.33 6.97 -12.61
CA GLN A 131 0.38 8.22 -12.86
C GLN A 131 0.70 8.44 -14.35
N GLN A 132 1.13 7.40 -15.08
CA GLN A 132 1.40 7.51 -16.52
C GLN A 132 0.12 7.71 -17.33
N SER A 133 -0.98 7.06 -16.92
CA SER A 133 -2.27 7.17 -17.60
C SER A 133 -2.95 8.52 -17.40
N PHE A 134 -2.85 9.13 -16.22
CA PHE A 134 -3.68 10.29 -15.83
C PHE A 134 -2.90 11.51 -15.34
N GLY A 135 -1.57 11.40 -15.22
CA GLY A 135 -0.68 12.46 -14.75
C GLY A 135 -0.49 12.47 -13.23
N SER A 136 0.60 13.13 -12.79
CA SER A 136 1.04 13.13 -11.39
C SER A 136 0.00 13.70 -10.43
N LEU A 137 -0.60 14.85 -10.74
CA LEU A 137 -1.55 15.51 -9.83
C LEU A 137 -2.78 14.65 -9.53
N VAL A 138 -3.35 14.01 -10.56
CA VAL A 138 -4.53 13.14 -10.40
C VAL A 138 -4.16 11.87 -9.62
N CYS A 139 -2.98 11.31 -9.88
CA CYS A 139 -2.48 10.16 -9.15
C CYS A 139 -2.24 10.47 -7.67
N GLU A 140 -1.58 11.59 -7.36
CA GLU A 140 -1.34 12.02 -5.99
C GLU A 140 -2.65 12.21 -5.21
N GLN A 141 -3.64 12.89 -5.80
CA GLN A 141 -4.95 13.09 -5.17
C GLN A 141 -5.67 11.76 -4.88
N PHE A 142 -5.60 10.81 -5.81
CA PHE A 142 -6.18 9.49 -5.63
C PHE A 142 -5.48 8.73 -4.51
N VAL A 143 -4.15 8.63 -4.54
CA VAL A 143 -3.35 7.92 -3.54
C VAL A 143 -3.55 8.54 -2.16
N GLU A 144 -3.62 9.87 -2.07
CA GLU A 144 -3.94 10.57 -0.83
C GLU A 144 -5.33 10.20 -0.30
N SER A 145 -6.36 10.25 -1.15
CA SER A 145 -7.72 9.86 -0.76
C SER A 145 -7.82 8.40 -0.28
N LEU A 146 -7.01 7.53 -0.88
CA LEU A 146 -6.94 6.11 -0.57
C LEU A 146 -6.26 5.83 0.77
N MET A 147 -5.14 6.52 1.07
CA MET A 147 -4.28 6.20 2.22
C MET A 147 -4.57 7.06 3.46
N GLN A 148 -5.14 8.25 3.30
CA GLN A 148 -5.46 9.16 4.40
C GLN A 148 -6.31 8.51 5.51
N PRO A 149 -7.36 7.71 5.22
CA PRO A 149 -8.20 7.14 6.27
C PRO A 149 -7.44 6.18 7.21
N LEU A 150 -6.56 5.34 6.67
CA LEU A 150 -5.72 4.46 7.48
C LEU A 150 -4.70 5.26 8.29
N ILE A 151 -4.07 6.27 7.68
CA ILE A 151 -3.15 7.18 8.38
C ILE A 151 -3.83 7.86 9.57
N ASN A 152 -5.05 8.38 9.36
CA ASN A 152 -5.84 9.00 10.43
C ASN A 152 -6.17 8.01 11.55
N SER A 153 -6.44 6.75 11.22
CA SER A 153 -6.72 5.70 12.20
C SER A 153 -5.48 5.35 13.03
N LEU A 154 -4.31 5.26 12.38
CA LEU A 154 -3.02 5.02 13.04
C LEU A 154 -2.57 6.21 13.90
N TYR A 155 -2.93 7.44 13.52
CA TYR A 155 -2.56 8.68 14.23
C TYR A 155 -2.99 8.71 15.71
N GLY A 156 -4.05 7.96 16.05
CA GLY A 156 -4.58 7.84 17.41
C GLY A 156 -3.84 6.83 18.28
N LEU A 157 -2.94 6.01 17.71
CA LEU A 157 -2.27 4.92 18.43
C LEU A 157 -0.90 5.31 18.97
N ASP A 158 -0.48 4.57 20.01
CA ASP A 158 0.94 4.48 20.38
C ASP A 158 1.64 3.54 19.39
N LEU A 159 2.39 4.11 18.45
CA LEU A 159 3.06 3.37 17.39
C LEU A 159 4.23 2.51 17.88
N LYS A 160 4.52 2.49 19.19
CA LYS A 160 5.45 1.54 19.81
C LYS A 160 4.79 0.19 20.11
N ASN A 161 3.46 0.13 20.16
CA ASN A 161 2.73 -1.11 20.37
C ASN A 161 2.39 -1.77 19.03
N ASN A 162 3.26 -2.68 18.58
CA ASN A 162 3.07 -3.40 17.32
C ASN A 162 1.76 -4.22 17.29
N LYS A 163 1.28 -4.71 18.43
CA LYS A 163 0.04 -5.48 18.48
C LYS A 163 -1.16 -4.64 18.06
N ASP A 164 -1.30 -3.44 18.63
CA ASP A 164 -2.41 -2.54 18.32
C ASP A 164 -2.36 -2.08 16.85
N ILE A 165 -1.16 -1.88 16.29
CA ILE A 165 -0.97 -1.56 14.87
C ILE A 165 -1.44 -2.72 13.99
N VAL A 166 -0.99 -3.94 14.27
CA VAL A 166 -1.35 -5.13 13.49
C VAL A 166 -2.84 -5.42 13.58
N ASP A 167 -3.42 -5.35 14.79
CA ASP A 167 -4.85 -5.55 15.03
C ASP A 167 -5.68 -4.51 14.27
N LEU A 168 -5.25 -3.24 14.27
CA LEU A 168 -5.91 -2.17 13.49
C LEU A 168 -5.82 -2.43 11.99
N ILE A 169 -4.65 -2.78 11.46
CA ILE A 169 -4.47 -3.08 10.03
C ILE A 169 -5.34 -4.27 9.62
N ASN A 170 -5.31 -5.35 10.39
CA ASN A 170 -6.11 -6.55 10.16
C ASN A 170 -7.61 -6.22 10.19
N TYR A 171 -8.06 -5.44 11.18
CA TYR A 171 -9.45 -4.99 11.26
C TYR A 171 -9.83 -4.10 10.07
N TYR A 172 -8.98 -3.12 9.73
CA TYR A 172 -9.22 -2.15 8.67
C TYR A 172 -9.39 -2.80 7.29
N PHE A 173 -8.58 -3.83 7.00
CA PHE A 173 -8.64 -4.59 5.75
C PHE A 173 -9.45 -5.89 5.84
N LYS A 174 -10.03 -6.21 7.02
CA LYS A 174 -10.76 -7.46 7.29
C LYS A 174 -9.94 -8.72 6.97
N VAL A 175 -8.67 -8.71 7.40
CA VAL A 175 -7.72 -9.81 7.24
C VAL A 175 -7.64 -10.62 8.53
N LEU A 176 -7.74 -11.95 8.45
CA LEU A 176 -7.33 -12.85 9.52
C LEU A 176 -5.82 -13.14 9.40
N SER A 177 -5.09 -12.89 10.49
CA SER A 177 -3.69 -13.26 10.68
C SER A 177 -3.55 -14.53 11.51
#